data_AF-A0A1U7IL16-F1
#
_entry.id   AF-A0A1U7IL16-F1
#
_cell.length_a   1.000
_cell.length_b   1.000
_cell.length_c   1.000
_cell.angle_alpha   90.00
_cell.angle_beta   90.00
_cell.angle_gamma   90.00
#
_symmetry.space_group_name_H-M   'P 1'
#
loop_
_entity.id
_entity.type
_entity.pdbx_description
1 polymer ?
#
loop_
_entity_poly.entity_id
_entity_poly.type
_entity_poly.pdbx_seq_one_letter_code
_entity_poly.pdbx_strand_id
1 'polypeptide(L)'
;MSKKDEFDDFLPERKPENYSIEIPAEQRPFENNRIPSGYEPMGEIELRGRVFSGLASGRVRWWVLITGWIIFGSFALVMIFVAIQSSLIVGLIYLAIAAIPIIVLFRGTMAKLSRRNRRNRYR
;
A
#
# COMPACT_ATOMS: atom_id res chain seq x y z
N MET A 1 -12.36 40.28 -63.66
CA MET A 1 -11.04 40.89 -63.44
C MET A 1 -10.69 40.69 -61.97
N SER A 2 -9.99 39.59 -61.65
CA SER A 2 -9.53 39.30 -60.28
C SER A 2 -8.03 39.62 -60.23
N LYS A 3 -7.64 40.59 -59.40
CA LYS A 3 -6.23 40.89 -59.13
C LYS A 3 -5.64 39.65 -58.44
N LYS A 4 -4.82 38.90 -59.17
CA LYS A 4 -3.92 37.92 -58.55
C LYS A 4 -2.75 38.73 -58.02
N ASP A 5 -2.60 38.73 -56.70
CA ASP A 5 -1.56 39.47 -56.03
C ASP A 5 -0.21 38.83 -56.39
N GLU A 6 0.70 39.66 -56.92
CA GLU A 6 2.05 39.37 -57.40
C GLU A 6 2.96 38.68 -56.36
N PHE A 7 2.46 38.55 -55.13
CA PHE A 7 3.13 37.94 -53.99
C PHE A 7 3.04 36.41 -53.98
N ASP A 8 2.08 35.81 -54.66
CA ASP A 8 1.89 34.35 -54.69
C ASP A 8 3.00 33.61 -55.47
N ASP A 9 3.73 34.29 -56.35
CA ASP A 9 4.83 33.72 -57.15
C ASP A 9 6.13 33.51 -56.32
N PHE A 10 6.23 34.11 -55.13
CA PHE A 10 7.40 33.97 -54.25
C PHE A 10 7.24 32.88 -53.21
N LEU A 11 6.07 32.24 -53.14
CA LEU A 11 5.87 31.10 -52.26
C LEU A 11 6.28 29.82 -53.00
N PRO A 12 7.21 29.01 -52.48
CA PRO A 12 7.50 27.71 -53.06
C PRO A 12 6.19 26.92 -53.13
N GLU A 13 5.89 26.31 -54.28
CA GLU A 13 4.69 25.49 -54.49
C GLU A 13 4.51 24.56 -53.29
N ARG A 14 3.57 24.91 -52.39
CA ARG A 14 3.22 24.06 -51.26
C ARG A 14 2.46 22.88 -51.83
N LYS A 15 3.19 21.88 -52.31
CA LYS A 15 2.66 20.53 -52.39
C LYS A 15 2.18 20.20 -50.98
N PRO A 16 0.90 19.83 -50.78
CA PRO A 16 0.47 19.27 -49.52
C PRO A 16 1.06 17.86 -49.42
N GLU A 17 2.38 17.77 -49.29
CA GLU A 17 3.01 16.58 -48.77
C GLU A 17 2.51 16.50 -47.33
N ASN A 18 1.62 15.55 -47.09
CA ASN A 18 1.08 15.24 -45.79
C ASN A 18 2.24 14.99 -44.83
N TYR A 19 2.68 16.03 -44.14
CA TYR A 19 3.52 15.91 -42.94
C TYR A 19 2.60 15.42 -41.81
N SER A 20 2.06 14.21 -41.95
CA SER A 20 1.52 13.47 -40.81
C SER A 20 2.73 13.02 -40.01
N ILE A 21 3.11 13.82 -39.03
CA ILE A 21 3.97 13.34 -37.96
C ILE A 21 3.12 12.32 -37.21
N GLU A 22 3.35 11.04 -37.47
CA GLU A 22 2.73 9.94 -36.72
C GLU A 22 3.24 10.03 -35.28
N ILE A 23 2.48 10.74 -34.44
CA ILE A 23 2.71 10.73 -33.00
C ILE A 23 2.25 9.34 -32.54
N PRO A 24 3.15 8.46 -32.07
CA PRO A 24 2.76 7.12 -31.65
C PRO A 24 1.73 7.24 -30.53
N ALA A 25 0.56 6.62 -30.72
CA ALA A 25 -0.54 6.63 -29.75
C ALA A 25 -0.17 5.97 -28.41
N GLU A 26 0.92 5.20 -28.38
CA GLU A 26 1.45 4.52 -27.19
C GLU A 26 2.68 5.23 -26.63
N GLN A 27 2.56 6.51 -26.28
CA GLN A 27 3.44 7.04 -25.25
C GLN A 27 2.97 6.48 -23.91
N ARG A 28 3.46 5.28 -23.55
CA ARG A 28 3.33 4.82 -22.16
C ARG A 28 3.97 5.92 -21.31
N PRO A 29 3.23 6.53 -20.35
CA PRO A 29 3.84 7.52 -19.48
C PRO A 29 5.08 6.85 -18.90
N PHE A 30 6.23 7.53 -19.02
CA PHE A 30 7.46 7.05 -18.41
C PHE A 30 7.12 6.77 -16.96
N GLU A 31 7.08 5.50 -16.56
CA GLU A 31 6.93 5.12 -15.17
C GLU A 31 8.18 5.65 -14.49
N ASN A 32 8.07 6.88 -13.99
CA ASN A 32 9.10 7.49 -13.21
C ASN A 32 9.13 6.66 -11.93
N ASN A 33 10.01 5.66 -11.91
CA ASN A 33 10.40 4.91 -10.72
C ASN A 33 11.17 5.86 -9.79
N ARG A 34 10.54 6.99 -9.43
CA ARG A 34 11.03 7.92 -8.44
C ARG A 34 10.97 7.18 -7.13
N ILE A 35 12.12 6.87 -6.58
CA ILE A 35 12.22 6.37 -5.22
C ILE A 35 11.77 7.55 -4.34
N PRO A 36 10.63 7.46 -3.62
CA PRO A 36 10.15 8.58 -2.82
C PRO A 36 11.21 8.92 -1.79
N SER A 37 11.65 10.18 -1.79
CA SER A 37 12.57 10.71 -0.79
C SER A 37 11.74 11.15 0.42
N GLY A 38 12.16 10.77 1.63
CA GLY A 38 11.48 11.20 2.86
C GLY A 38 11.68 12.68 3.20
N TYR A 39 12.38 13.44 2.35
CA TYR A 39 12.63 14.87 2.52
C TYR A 39 11.50 15.74 1.96
N GLU A 40 10.70 15.21 1.02
CA GLU A 40 9.52 15.90 0.51
C GLU A 40 8.27 15.44 1.27
N PRO A 41 7.36 16.35 1.65
CA PRO A 41 6.16 15.99 2.42
C PRO A 41 5.29 14.96 1.70
N MET A 42 5.24 15.03 0.36
CA MET A 42 4.52 14.04 -0.47
C MET A 42 5.20 12.66 -0.44
N GLY A 43 6.53 12.62 -0.49
CA GLY A 43 7.30 11.38 -0.42
C GLY A 43 7.21 10.71 0.95
N GLU A 44 7.10 11.49 2.03
CA GLU A 44 6.88 10.96 3.38
C GLU A 44 5.54 10.22 3.51
N ILE A 45 4.46 10.78 2.94
CA ILE A 45 3.12 10.16 2.96
C ILE A 45 3.14 8.85 2.18
N GLU A 46 3.77 8.82 1.00
CA GLU A 46 3.92 7.59 0.20
C GLU A 46 4.73 6.52 0.94
N LEU A 47 5.83 6.89 1.58
CA LEU A 47 6.66 5.99 2.38
C LEU A 47 5.86 5.41 3.55
N ARG A 48 5.13 6.25 4.29
CA ARG A 48 4.25 5.80 5.38
C ARG A 48 3.18 4.85 4.87
N GLY A 49 2.48 5.19 3.79
CA GLY A 49 1.48 4.32 3.17
C GLY A 49 2.05 2.97 2.72
N ARG A 50 3.27 2.95 2.17
CA ARG A 50 3.99 1.74 1.78
C ARG A 50 4.39 0.87 2.98
N VAL A 51 4.79 1.48 4.10
CA VAL A 51 5.10 0.77 5.34
C VAL A 51 3.84 0.18 5.95
N PHE A 52 2.74 0.94 6.03
CA PHE A 52 1.47 0.46 6.57
C PHE A 52 0.85 -0.65 5.70
N SER A 53 0.87 -0.50 4.38
CA SER A 53 0.46 -1.57 3.46
C SER A 53 1.39 -2.78 3.56
N GLY A 54 2.70 -2.58 3.76
CA GLY A 54 3.67 -3.65 4.04
C GLY A 54 3.35 -4.43 5.31
N LEU A 55 3.01 -3.74 6.40
CA LEU A 55 2.60 -4.30 7.68
C LEU A 55 1.26 -5.04 7.57
N ALA A 56 0.25 -4.41 6.94
CA ALA A 56 -1.07 -5.02 6.68
C ALA A 56 -0.96 -6.25 5.77
N SER A 57 0.03 -6.27 4.88
CA SER A 57 0.30 -7.40 4.00
C SER A 57 0.97 -8.59 4.72
N GLY A 58 1.18 -8.56 6.04
CA GLY A 58 1.73 -9.71 6.77
C GLY A 58 3.23 -9.94 6.53
N ARG A 59 3.96 -8.90 6.11
CA ARG A 59 5.44 -8.92 5.95
C ARG A 59 6.18 -8.74 7.29
N VAL A 60 5.44 -8.71 8.41
CA VAL A 60 5.97 -8.65 9.78
C VAL A 60 6.93 -9.83 10.02
N ARG A 61 8.08 -9.61 10.68
CA ARG A 61 9.04 -10.69 11.02
C ARG A 61 8.41 -11.71 11.97
N TRP A 62 8.76 -13.00 11.84
CA TRP A 62 8.11 -14.07 12.64
C TRP A 62 8.42 -13.93 14.14
N TRP A 63 9.65 -13.49 14.46
CA TRP A 63 10.04 -13.13 15.82
C TRP A 63 9.15 -12.06 16.47
N VAL A 64 8.70 -11.06 15.70
CA VAL A 64 7.82 -10.00 16.23
C VAL A 64 6.44 -10.55 16.62
N LEU A 65 5.94 -11.56 15.89
CA LEU A 65 4.70 -12.23 16.28
C LEU A 65 4.89 -13.07 17.53
N ILE A 66 5.99 -13.81 17.65
CA ILE A 66 6.30 -14.61 18.84
C ILE A 66 6.41 -13.71 20.07
N THR A 67 7.21 -12.64 19.99
CA THR A 67 7.38 -11.72 21.12
C THR A 67 6.08 -11.01 21.48
N GLY A 68 5.29 -10.61 20.48
CA GLY A 68 3.94 -10.08 20.70
C GLY A 68 3.04 -11.07 21.45
N TRP A 69 3.00 -12.33 21.03
CA TRP A 69 2.24 -13.38 21.72
C TRP A 69 2.71 -13.63 23.14
N ILE A 70 4.02 -13.61 23.41
CA ILE A 70 4.55 -13.79 24.76
C ILE A 70 4.13 -12.61 25.66
N ILE A 71 4.35 -11.38 25.21
CA ILE A 71 4.08 -10.18 26.02
C ILE A 71 2.57 -10.00 26.24
N PHE A 72 1.79 -9.94 25.16
CA PHE A 72 0.35 -9.71 25.26
C PHE A 72 -0.42 -10.95 25.70
N GLY A 73 0.06 -12.16 25.39
CA GLY A 73 -0.54 -13.40 25.87
C GLY A 73 -0.30 -13.59 27.38
N SER A 74 0.88 -13.25 27.89
CA SER A 74 1.13 -13.22 29.33
C SER A 74 0.22 -12.21 30.04
N PHE A 75 0.09 -11.01 29.48
CA PHE A 75 -0.83 -10.00 30.01
C PHE A 75 -2.28 -10.48 30.01
N ALA A 76 -2.74 -11.11 28.92
CA ALA A 76 -4.08 -11.67 28.84
C ALA A 76 -4.32 -12.78 29.86
N LEU A 77 -3.34 -13.66 30.10
CA LEU A 77 -3.44 -14.71 31.13
C LEU A 77 -3.60 -14.11 32.53
N VAL A 78 -2.82 -13.08 32.86
CA VAL A 78 -2.96 -12.37 34.14
C VAL A 78 -4.36 -11.76 34.26
N MET A 79 -4.86 -11.12 33.20
CA MET A 79 -6.22 -10.55 33.18
C MET A 79 -7.31 -11.61 33.36
N ILE A 80 -7.18 -12.78 32.72
CA ILE A 80 -8.11 -13.90 32.89
C ILE A 80 -8.08 -14.39 34.34
N PHE A 81 -6.89 -14.53 34.92
CA PHE A 81 -6.74 -14.95 36.32
C PHE A 81 -7.42 -13.97 37.28
N VAL A 82 -7.21 -12.66 37.08
CA VAL A 82 -7.89 -11.62 37.87
C VAL A 82 -9.40 -11.65 37.64
N ALA A 83 -9.85 -11.87 36.40
CA ALA A 83 -11.27 -11.92 36.07
C ALA A 83 -11.99 -13.06 36.81
N ILE A 84 -11.37 -14.24 36.93
CA ILE A 84 -11.93 -15.39 37.66
C ILE A 84 -12.14 -15.08 39.15
N GLN A 85 -11.24 -14.29 39.74
CA GLN A 85 -11.32 -13.91 41.16
C GLN A 85 -12.24 -12.71 41.42
N SER A 86 -12.77 -12.09 40.37
CA SER A 86 -13.56 -10.86 40.45
C SER A 86 -15.07 -11.12 40.34
N SER A 87 -15.88 -10.11 40.66
CA SER A 87 -17.32 -10.18 40.44
C SER A 87 -17.66 -10.23 38.95
N LEU A 88 -18.81 -10.82 38.61
CA LEU A 88 -19.18 -11.12 37.21
C LEU A 88 -19.12 -9.90 36.28
N ILE A 89 -19.59 -8.74 36.73
CA ILE A 89 -19.58 -7.48 35.96
C ILE A 89 -18.15 -6.98 35.74
N VAL A 90 -17.32 -7.01 36.78
CA VAL A 90 -15.93 -6.53 36.72
C VAL A 90 -15.07 -7.47 35.88
N GLY A 91 -15.28 -8.78 36.00
CA GLY A 91 -14.60 -9.79 35.20
C GLY A 91 -14.87 -9.64 33.69
N LEU A 92 -16.10 -9.29 33.30
CA LEU A 92 -16.42 -9.00 31.90
C LEU A 92 -15.63 -7.81 31.34
N ILE A 93 -15.40 -6.77 32.16
CA ILE A 93 -14.59 -5.61 31.75
C ILE A 93 -13.14 -6.04 31.50
N TYR A 94 -12.55 -6.83 32.42
CA TYR A 94 -11.19 -7.34 32.25
C TYR A 94 -11.06 -8.24 31.01
N LEU A 95 -12.05 -9.09 30.75
CA LEU A 95 -12.08 -9.93 29.55
C LEU A 95 -12.20 -9.10 28.26
N ALA A 96 -13.02 -8.05 28.25
CA ALA A 96 -13.15 -7.16 27.10
C ALA A 96 -11.81 -6.47 26.78
N ILE A 97 -11.09 -6.00 27.81
CA ILE A 97 -9.78 -5.37 27.65
C ILE A 97 -8.74 -6.41 27.15
N ALA A 98 -8.74 -7.61 27.71
CA ALA A 98 -7.82 -8.69 27.31
C ALA A 98 -8.08 -9.20 25.88
N ALA A 99 -9.33 -9.14 25.40
CA ALA A 99 -9.69 -9.61 24.06
C ALA A 99 -9.10 -8.74 22.94
N ILE A 100 -8.96 -7.43 23.15
CA ILE A 100 -8.44 -6.48 22.13
C ILE A 100 -7.06 -6.92 21.59
N PRO A 101 -6.01 -7.06 22.42
CA PRO A 101 -4.69 -7.45 21.92
C PRO A 101 -4.68 -8.86 21.33
N ILE A 102 -5.47 -9.79 21.88
CA ILE A 102 -5.59 -11.16 21.32
C ILE A 102 -6.14 -11.12 19.91
N ILE A 103 -7.24 -10.38 19.67
CA ILE A 103 -7.86 -10.27 18.34
C ILE A 103 -6.89 -9.66 17.33
N VAL A 104 -6.14 -8.61 17.73
CA VAL A 104 -5.13 -7.97 16.88
C VAL A 104 -4.02 -8.96 16.52
N LEU A 105 -3.47 -9.68 17.50
CA LEU A 105 -2.44 -10.70 17.27
C LEU A 105 -2.93 -11.86 16.42
N PHE A 106 -4.16 -12.33 16.67
CA PHE A 106 -4.77 -13.42 15.92
C PHE A 106 -4.99 -13.06 14.45
N ARG A 107 -5.44 -11.83 14.17
CA ARG A 107 -5.53 -11.33 12.79
C ARG A 107 -4.15 -11.24 12.13
N GLY A 108 -3.14 -10.77 12.87
CA GLY A 108 -1.76 -10.69 12.39
C GLY A 108 -1.15 -12.06 12.05
N THR A 109 -1.37 -13.07 12.90
CA THR A 109 -0.89 -14.44 12.64
C THR A 109 -1.61 -15.07 11.45
N MET A 110 -2.94 -14.92 11.35
CA MET A 110 -3.72 -15.42 10.23
C MET A 110 -3.30 -14.82 8.89
N ALA A 111 -3.10 -13.49 8.84
CA ALA A 111 -2.63 -12.80 7.62
C ALA A 111 -1.28 -13.35 7.16
N LYS A 112 -0.38 -13.68 8.10
CA LYS A 112 0.93 -14.24 7.78
C LYS A 112 0.88 -15.70 7.35
N LEU A 113 0.06 -16.54 8.01
CA LEU A 113 -0.13 -17.94 7.66
C LEU A 113 -0.73 -18.10 6.25
N SER A 114 -1.71 -17.26 5.89
CA SER A 114 -2.34 -17.24 4.57
C SER A 114 -1.33 -17.04 3.42
N ARG A 115 -0.31 -16.19 3.62
CA ARG A 115 0.73 -15.96 2.62
C ARG A 115 1.72 -17.11 2.47
N ARG A 116 2.03 -17.82 3.55
CA ARG A 116 2.91 -19.00 3.48
C ARG A 116 2.30 -20.08 2.59
N ASN A 117 0.99 -20.29 2.69
CA ASN A 117 0.28 -21.28 1.88
C ASN A 117 0.22 -20.93 0.39
N ARG A 118 0.15 -19.64 0.02
CA ARG A 118 0.20 -19.24 -1.40
C ARG A 118 1.60 -19.45 -2.01
N ARG A 119 2.68 -19.22 -1.26
CA ARG A 119 4.04 -19.36 -1.79
C ARG A 119 4.41 -20.81 -2.12
N ASN A 120 3.84 -21.78 -1.40
CA ASN A 120 4.04 -23.20 -1.66
C ASN A 120 3.20 -23.75 -2.82
N ARG A 121 2.20 -23.00 -3.32
CA ARG A 121 1.35 -23.44 -4.42
C ARG A 121 1.91 -23.08 -5.80
N TYR A 122 2.95 -22.25 -5.84
CA TYR A 122 3.66 -21.82 -7.06
C TYR A 122 5.08 -22.42 -7.18
N ARG A 123 5.45 -23.32 -6.27
CA ARG A 123 6.62 -24.19 -6.38
C ARG A 123 6.13 -25.61 -6.62
#